data_AF-A0A226MV98-F1
#
_entry.id   AF-A0A226MV98-F1
#
_cell.length_a   1.000
_cell.length_b   1.000
_cell.length_c   1.000
_cell.angle_alpha   90.00
_cell.angle_beta   90.00
_cell.angle_gamma   90.00
#
_symmetry.space_group_name_H-M   'P 1'
#
loop_
_entity.id
_entity.type
_entity.pdbx_description
1 polymer ?
#
loop_
_entity_poly.entity_id
_entity_poly.type
_entity_poly.pdbx_seq_one_letter_code
_entity_poly.pdbx_strand_id
1 'polypeptide(L)'
;MRSAINILLASLAFADMLLAVLNMPFALITIITTRWIFGDIFCRVSAMFFWLFVIEGVAILLIISIDRFLIIVQRQDKLTPCRAKILIVISWAASFVVAFPLSVGNPNLQIPSRAPQCVFGYSTSPGYQAYVIIILLISFFIPFLVMLYSFMGILNTVRHNAVRIHSHPDSICLSQASKLGLMSLQRPFQMNIDMSFKTRAFTTILILFLVFIVCWAPFTTYSLIATFSSHFYYKHNFFEISTWLLWLCYLKSALNPLIYYWRIKKFHDACLDLMPKYFKFLPQLPGHTRRRIRPSAIYVCGEHRSVV
;
A
#
# COMPACT_ATOMS: atom_id res chain seq x y z
N MET A 1 -15.76 -13.85 6.26
CA MET A 1 -15.52 -12.54 6.89
C MET A 1 -14.62 -11.68 6.01
N ARG A 2 -15.16 -10.71 5.26
CA ARG A 2 -14.36 -9.71 4.53
C ARG A 2 -13.86 -8.66 5.54
N SER A 3 -12.55 -8.62 5.77
CA SER A 3 -11.93 -7.54 6.56
C SER A 3 -11.94 -6.24 5.76
N ALA A 4 -12.09 -5.08 6.42
CA ALA A 4 -12.02 -3.76 5.78
C ALA A 4 -10.76 -3.60 4.89
N ILE A 5 -9.62 -4.10 5.37
CA ILE A 5 -8.35 -4.12 4.62
C ILE A 5 -8.46 -4.91 3.33
N ASN A 6 -9.14 -6.05 3.31
CA ASN A 6 -9.29 -6.85 2.09
C ASN A 6 -10.12 -6.10 1.03
N ILE A 7 -11.07 -5.27 1.46
CA ILE A 7 -11.87 -4.44 0.55
C ILE A 7 -11.01 -3.31 -0.02
N LEU A 8 -10.19 -2.66 0.81
CA LEU A 8 -9.24 -1.64 0.36
C LEU A 8 -8.22 -2.21 -0.62
N LEU A 9 -7.61 -3.35 -0.31
CA LEU A 9 -6.68 -4.05 -1.20
C LEU A 9 -7.33 -4.46 -2.52
N ALA A 10 -8.61 -4.85 -2.50
CA ALA A 10 -9.35 -5.14 -3.73
C ALA A 10 -9.59 -3.88 -4.58
N SER A 11 -9.91 -2.74 -3.96
CA SER A 11 -10.01 -1.45 -4.68
C SER A 11 -8.69 -1.07 -5.33
N LEU A 12 -7.59 -1.20 -4.59
CA LEU A 12 -6.24 -0.92 -5.09
C LEU A 12 -5.86 -1.82 -6.28
N ALA A 13 -6.10 -3.13 -6.18
CA ALA A 13 -5.87 -4.06 -7.27
C ALA A 13 -6.74 -3.77 -8.50
N PHE A 14 -7.98 -3.32 -8.28
CA PHE A 14 -8.88 -2.93 -9.35
C PHE A 14 -8.39 -1.67 -10.09
N ALA A 15 -7.94 -0.64 -9.36
CA ALA A 15 -7.33 0.55 -9.96
C ALA A 15 -6.04 0.22 -10.73
N ASP A 16 -5.17 -0.63 -10.17
CA ASP A 16 -3.93 -1.08 -10.83
C ASP A 16 -4.23 -1.87 -12.11
N MET A 17 -5.27 -2.71 -12.12
CA MET A 17 -5.73 -3.45 -13.30
C MET A 17 -6.27 -2.52 -14.38
N LEU A 18 -7.09 -1.54 -14.01
CA LEU A 18 -7.61 -0.55 -14.96
C LEU A 18 -6.50 0.32 -15.55
N LEU A 19 -5.51 0.72 -14.74
CA LEU A 19 -4.31 1.40 -15.23
C LEU A 19 -3.54 0.54 -16.24
N ALA A 20 -3.37 -0.74 -15.94
CA ALA A 20 -2.71 -1.68 -16.83
C ALA A 20 -3.44 -1.83 -18.17
N VAL A 21 -4.75 -2.01 -18.16
CA VAL A 21 -5.54 -2.23 -19.39
C VAL A 21 -5.69 -0.95 -20.21
N LEU A 22 -5.94 0.18 -19.56
CA LEU A 22 -6.32 1.42 -20.25
C LEU A 22 -5.14 2.31 -20.65
N ASN A 23 -3.93 2.07 -20.14
CA ASN A 23 -2.78 2.93 -20.42
C ASN A 23 -1.54 2.17 -20.93
N MET A 24 -1.17 1.03 -20.33
CA MET A 24 0.09 0.35 -20.69
C MET A 24 0.18 -0.09 -22.16
N PRO A 25 -0.87 -0.64 -22.81
CA PRO A 25 -0.82 -1.03 -24.23
C PRO A 25 -0.57 0.17 -25.16
N PHE A 26 -1.21 1.30 -24.87
CA PHE A 26 -1.09 2.52 -25.68
C PHE A 26 0.28 3.17 -25.50
N ALA A 27 0.81 3.13 -24.28
CA ALA A 27 2.19 3.53 -24.02
C ALA A 27 3.20 2.64 -24.77
N LEU A 28 2.98 1.32 -24.77
CA LEU A 28 3.80 0.37 -25.51
C LEU A 28 3.78 0.63 -27.03
N ILE A 29 2.61 0.86 -27.61
CA ILE A 29 2.49 1.17 -29.05
C ILE A 29 3.20 2.48 -29.37
N THR A 30 3.11 3.50 -28.51
CA THR A 30 3.80 4.79 -28.69
C THR A 30 5.31 4.65 -28.63
N ILE A 31 5.83 3.73 -27.81
CA ILE A 31 7.27 3.41 -27.78
C ILE A 31 7.73 2.79 -29.10
N ILE A 32 6.96 1.83 -29.63
CA ILE A 32 7.30 1.15 -30.89
C ILE A 32 7.21 2.10 -32.07
N THR A 33 6.18 2.94 -32.11
CA THR A 33 5.92 3.86 -33.22
C THR A 33 6.63 5.21 -33.10
N THR A 34 7.28 5.45 -31.95
CA THR A 34 7.95 6.70 -31.53
C THR A 34 7.09 7.97 -31.59
N ARG A 35 5.77 7.83 -31.84
CA ARG A 35 4.81 8.93 -31.96
C ARG A 35 3.44 8.50 -31.45
N TRP A 36 2.70 9.43 -30.85
CA TRP A 36 1.33 9.17 -30.43
C TRP A 36 0.36 9.21 -31.63
N ILE A 37 -0.18 8.04 -32.02
CA ILE A 37 -1.05 7.90 -33.22
C ILE A 37 -2.55 7.90 -32.92
N PHE A 38 -2.95 7.96 -31.64
CA PHE A 38 -4.35 7.77 -31.23
C PHE A 38 -5.19 9.07 -31.25
N GLY A 39 -4.60 10.19 -31.66
CA GLY A 39 -5.25 11.50 -31.72
C GLY A 39 -5.32 12.22 -30.37
N ASP A 40 -5.72 13.49 -30.45
CA ASP A 40 -5.73 14.44 -29.32
C ASP A 40 -6.77 14.10 -28.24
N ILE A 41 -7.98 13.72 -28.64
CA ILE A 41 -9.06 13.40 -27.68
C ILE A 41 -8.65 12.19 -26.83
N PHE A 42 -8.15 11.13 -27.45
CA PHE A 42 -7.69 9.95 -26.72
C PHE A 42 -6.47 10.25 -25.87
N CYS A 43 -5.59 11.17 -26.30
CA CYS A 43 -4.46 11.65 -25.50
C CYS A 43 -4.94 12.22 -24.16
N ARG A 44 -5.87 13.17 -24.20
CA ARG A 44 -6.47 13.81 -23.02
C ARG A 44 -7.19 12.84 -22.11
N VAL A 45 -7.99 11.93 -22.69
CA VAL A 45 -8.72 10.90 -21.94
C VAL A 45 -7.77 9.88 -21.30
N SER A 46 -6.71 9.46 -22.00
CA SER A 46 -5.70 8.54 -21.44
C SER A 46 -4.95 9.19 -20.27
N ALA A 47 -4.58 10.47 -20.39
CA ALA A 47 -3.95 11.23 -19.31
C ALA A 47 -4.88 11.34 -18.09
N MET A 48 -6.18 11.62 -18.31
CA MET A 48 -7.19 11.62 -17.25
C MET A 48 -7.25 10.26 -16.54
N PHE A 49 -7.35 9.16 -17.29
CA PHE A 49 -7.39 7.80 -16.70
C PHE A 49 -6.12 7.46 -15.94
N PHE A 50 -4.95 7.80 -16.49
CA PHE A 50 -3.67 7.62 -15.81
C PHE A 50 -3.70 8.29 -14.43
N TRP A 51 -3.98 9.59 -14.36
CA TRP A 51 -3.98 10.30 -13.09
C TRP A 51 -5.12 9.87 -12.16
N LEU A 52 -6.29 9.50 -12.68
CA LEU A 52 -7.40 8.95 -11.90
C LEU A 52 -6.96 7.70 -11.11
N PHE A 53 -6.42 6.69 -11.79
CA PHE A 53 -6.04 5.43 -11.14
C PHE A 53 -4.81 5.57 -10.24
N VAL A 54 -3.92 6.50 -10.57
CA VAL A 54 -2.77 6.85 -9.73
C VAL A 54 -3.23 7.47 -8.42
N ILE A 55 -4.07 8.51 -8.48
CA ILE A 55 -4.57 9.20 -7.30
C ILE A 55 -5.39 8.24 -6.44
N GLU A 56 -6.26 7.43 -7.03
CA GLU A 56 -7.03 6.40 -6.31
C GLU A 56 -6.10 5.39 -5.63
N GLY A 57 -5.10 4.86 -6.34
CA GLY A 57 -4.16 3.91 -5.76
C GLY A 57 -3.39 4.48 -4.56
N VAL A 58 -3.00 5.75 -4.64
CA VAL A 58 -2.33 6.46 -3.55
C VAL A 58 -3.28 6.76 -2.39
N ALA A 59 -4.51 7.17 -2.67
CA ALA A 59 -5.53 7.40 -1.65
C ALA A 59 -5.80 6.14 -0.83
N ILE A 60 -5.89 4.98 -1.48
CA ILE A 60 -6.07 3.69 -0.79
C ILE A 60 -4.86 3.33 0.08
N LEU A 61 -3.63 3.51 -0.43
CA LEU A 61 -2.41 3.29 0.37
C LEU A 61 -2.33 4.22 1.59
N LEU A 62 -2.78 5.47 1.43
CA LEU A 62 -2.87 6.45 2.50
C LEU A 62 -3.90 6.03 3.56
N ILE A 63 -5.10 5.62 3.14
CA ILE A 63 -6.15 5.11 4.04
C ILE A 63 -5.64 3.91 4.85
N ILE A 64 -4.95 2.96 4.19
CA ILE A 64 -4.37 1.79 4.86
C ILE A 64 -3.31 2.23 5.87
N SER A 65 -2.45 3.19 5.52
CA SER A 65 -1.37 3.67 6.39
C SER A 65 -1.92 4.37 7.64
N ILE A 66 -2.95 5.22 7.47
CA ILE A 66 -3.63 5.91 8.56
C ILE A 66 -4.35 4.90 9.46
N ASP A 67 -5.13 3.97 8.90
CA ASP A 67 -5.80 2.90 9.68
C ASP A 67 -4.80 2.17 10.60
N ARG A 68 -3.61 1.83 10.07
CA ARG A 68 -2.58 1.19 10.89
C ARG A 68 -2.03 2.07 11.98
N PHE A 69 -1.78 3.34 11.68
CA PHE A 69 -1.31 4.28 12.68
C PHE A 69 -2.32 4.42 13.82
N LEU A 70 -3.61 4.59 13.49
CA LEU A 70 -4.68 4.71 14.48
C LEU A 70 -4.79 3.46 15.36
N ILE A 71 -4.76 2.26 14.77
CA ILE A 71 -4.87 0.99 15.52
C ILE A 71 -3.62 0.73 16.38
N ILE A 72 -2.41 0.97 15.86
CA ILE A 72 -1.17 0.55 16.52
C ILE A 72 -0.67 1.59 17.51
N VAL A 73 -0.64 2.86 17.10
CA VAL A 73 -0.06 3.96 17.90
C VAL A 73 -1.11 4.54 18.83
N GLN A 74 -2.29 4.87 18.30
CA GLN A 74 -3.36 5.49 19.09
C GLN A 74 -4.32 4.49 19.75
N ARG A 75 -4.17 3.18 19.46
CA ARG A 75 -5.04 2.09 19.98
C ARG A 75 -6.53 2.30 19.72
N GLN A 76 -6.88 2.92 18.59
CA GLN A 76 -8.26 3.08 18.16
C GLN A 76 -8.88 1.76 17.66
N ASP A 77 -10.20 1.76 17.57
CA ASP A 77 -10.96 0.63 17.01
C ASP A 77 -10.63 0.38 15.54
N LYS A 78 -10.77 -0.88 15.13
CA LYS A 78 -10.51 -1.30 13.75
C LYS A 78 -11.50 -0.65 12.80
N LEU A 79 -11.02 -0.23 11.62
CA LEU A 79 -11.89 0.23 10.55
C LEU A 79 -12.95 -0.82 10.20
N THR A 80 -14.21 -0.40 10.24
CA THR A 80 -15.34 -1.28 9.89
C THR A 80 -15.47 -1.41 8.37
N PRO A 81 -15.96 -2.55 7.85
CA PRO A 81 -16.16 -2.72 6.41
C PRO A 81 -17.10 -1.70 5.78
N CYS A 82 -18.09 -1.20 6.54
CA CYS A 82 -19.02 -0.16 6.08
C CYS A 82 -18.26 1.16 5.86
N ARG A 83 -17.49 1.62 6.87
CA ARG A 83 -16.67 2.83 6.75
C ARG A 83 -15.64 2.72 5.63
N ALA A 84 -15.02 1.55 5.46
CA ALA A 84 -14.07 1.33 4.37
C ALA A 84 -14.71 1.51 2.97
N LYS A 85 -15.93 0.99 2.76
CA LYS A 85 -16.66 1.19 1.49
C LYS A 85 -16.97 2.66 1.24
N ILE A 86 -17.40 3.38 2.28
CA ILE A 86 -17.67 4.82 2.17
C ILE A 86 -16.40 5.58 1.79
N LEU A 87 -15.27 5.29 2.45
CA LEU A 87 -13.98 5.91 2.12
C LEU A 87 -13.54 5.62 0.68
N ILE A 88 -13.76 4.41 0.18
CA ILE A 88 -13.49 4.06 -1.23
C ILE A 88 -14.36 4.88 -2.18
N VAL A 89 -15.66 4.97 -1.94
CA VAL A 89 -16.55 5.76 -2.81
C VAL A 89 -16.13 7.23 -2.84
N ILE A 90 -15.77 7.78 -1.67
CA ILE A 90 -15.25 9.16 -1.56
C ILE A 90 -13.92 9.31 -2.31
N SER A 91 -12.98 8.36 -2.17
CA SER A 91 -11.68 8.46 -2.84
C SER A 91 -11.81 8.37 -4.36
N TRP A 92 -12.66 7.49 -4.89
CA TRP A 92 -12.96 7.42 -6.32
C TRP A 92 -13.55 8.73 -6.85
N ALA A 93 -14.54 9.28 -6.15
CA ALA A 93 -15.18 10.53 -6.54
C ALA A 93 -14.18 11.70 -6.51
N ALA A 94 -13.37 11.81 -5.46
CA ALA A 94 -12.34 12.85 -5.35
C ALA A 94 -11.27 12.70 -6.44
N SER A 95 -10.79 11.49 -6.70
CA SER A 95 -9.81 11.21 -7.76
C SER A 95 -10.36 11.56 -9.14
N PHE A 96 -11.63 11.25 -9.39
CA PHE A 96 -12.31 11.63 -10.63
C PHE A 96 -12.41 13.15 -10.77
N VAL A 97 -12.86 13.87 -9.74
CA VAL A 97 -12.97 15.34 -9.78
C VAL A 97 -11.62 15.99 -10.06
N VAL A 98 -10.54 15.51 -9.46
CA VAL A 98 -9.19 16.06 -9.67
C VAL A 98 -8.66 15.77 -11.07
N ALA A 99 -8.89 14.56 -11.59
CA ALA A 99 -8.37 14.14 -12.90
C ALA A 99 -9.22 14.61 -14.09
N PHE A 100 -10.54 14.78 -13.90
CA PHE A 100 -11.50 15.10 -14.95
C PHE A 100 -11.14 16.33 -15.82
N PRO A 101 -10.59 17.45 -15.29
CA PRO A 101 -10.22 18.60 -16.09
C PRO A 101 -9.29 18.28 -17.30
N LEU A 102 -8.44 17.25 -17.17
CA LEU A 102 -7.59 16.77 -18.27
C LEU A 102 -8.40 16.30 -19.47
N SER A 103 -9.53 15.63 -19.26
CA SER A 103 -10.39 15.14 -20.34
C SER A 103 -11.04 16.27 -21.14
N VAL A 104 -11.37 17.38 -20.48
CA VAL A 104 -11.93 18.58 -21.11
C VAL A 104 -10.84 19.37 -21.84
N GLY A 105 -9.57 19.12 -21.53
CA GLY A 105 -8.43 19.84 -22.09
C GLY A 105 -8.10 21.14 -21.35
N ASN A 106 -8.44 21.20 -20.06
CA ASN A 106 -8.03 22.30 -19.18
C ASN A 106 -7.26 21.74 -17.97
N PRO A 107 -5.92 21.86 -17.92
CA PRO A 107 -5.09 22.64 -18.83
C PRO A 107 -4.88 21.94 -20.19
N ASN A 108 -4.50 22.72 -21.21
CA ASN A 108 -4.30 22.19 -22.57
C ASN A 108 -3.09 21.25 -22.58
N LEU A 109 -3.35 19.95 -22.77
CA LEU A 109 -2.33 18.93 -22.93
C LEU A 109 -1.97 18.84 -24.41
N GLN A 110 -0.73 19.15 -24.75
CA GLN A 110 -0.22 18.92 -26.09
C GLN A 110 0.08 17.43 -26.28
N ILE A 111 -0.19 16.92 -27.48
CA ILE A 111 0.20 15.55 -27.84
C ILE A 111 1.70 15.39 -27.59
N PRO A 112 2.12 14.35 -26.83
CA PRO A 112 3.49 14.19 -26.43
C PRO A 112 4.36 13.92 -27.66
N SER A 113 5.26 14.85 -27.97
CA SER A 113 6.33 14.62 -28.95
C SER A 113 7.53 13.91 -28.33
N ARG A 114 7.64 13.92 -26.99
CA ARG A 114 8.84 13.48 -26.25
C ARG A 114 8.55 12.55 -25.08
N ALA A 115 7.34 12.02 -24.95
CA ALA A 115 7.01 11.03 -23.92
C ALA A 115 6.28 9.84 -24.55
N PRO A 116 6.45 8.63 -23.99
CA PRO A 116 5.77 7.42 -24.47
C PRO A 116 4.26 7.42 -24.17
N GLN A 117 3.73 8.43 -23.48
CA GLN A 117 2.32 8.59 -23.16
C GLN A 117 2.00 10.06 -22.96
N CYS A 118 0.73 10.41 -23.06
CA CYS A 118 0.20 11.72 -22.73
C CYS A 118 0.39 12.04 -21.24
N VAL A 119 1.43 12.81 -20.96
CA VAL A 119 1.84 13.27 -19.62
C VAL A 119 2.15 14.76 -19.66
N PHE A 120 2.39 15.35 -18.50
CA PHE A 120 2.75 16.76 -18.42
C PHE A 120 4.09 17.06 -19.10
N GLY A 121 4.09 18.04 -20.00
CA GLY A 121 5.27 18.66 -20.58
C GLY A 121 5.55 20.06 -20.06
N TYR A 122 6.50 20.73 -20.71
CA TYR A 122 6.86 22.12 -20.44
C TYR A 122 5.73 23.09 -20.80
N SER A 123 5.41 24.03 -19.91
CA SER A 123 4.48 25.12 -20.18
C SER A 123 4.88 26.38 -19.40
N THR A 124 4.71 27.55 -20.01
CA THR A 124 4.88 28.86 -19.36
C THR A 124 3.59 29.38 -18.73
N SER A 125 2.45 28.73 -18.98
CA SER A 125 1.17 29.21 -18.47
C SER A 125 1.03 28.93 -16.96
N PRO A 126 0.75 29.97 -16.13
CA PRO A 126 0.67 29.80 -14.68
C PRO A 126 -0.42 28.80 -14.24
N GLY A 127 -1.55 28.76 -14.95
CA GLY A 127 -2.64 27.83 -14.66
C GLY A 127 -2.25 26.36 -14.88
N TYR A 128 -1.50 26.07 -15.95
CA TYR A 128 -0.96 24.72 -16.20
C TYR A 128 0.03 24.33 -15.10
N GLN A 129 0.98 25.21 -14.76
CA GLN A 129 1.99 24.94 -13.74
C GLN A 129 1.35 24.71 -12.36
N ALA A 130 0.35 25.52 -12.00
CA ALA A 130 -0.42 25.35 -10.76
C ALA A 130 -1.14 23.99 -10.74
N TYR A 131 -1.77 23.60 -11.85
CA TYR A 131 -2.44 22.30 -11.96
C TYR A 131 -1.46 21.13 -11.79
N VAL A 132 -0.30 21.18 -12.46
CA VAL A 132 0.75 20.16 -12.30
C VAL A 132 1.21 20.09 -10.84
N ILE A 133 1.49 21.21 -10.20
CA ILE A 133 1.89 21.23 -8.78
C ILE A 133 0.80 20.60 -7.91
N ILE A 134 -0.47 20.97 -8.10
CA ILE A 134 -1.59 20.42 -7.32
C ILE A 134 -1.66 18.90 -7.49
N ILE A 135 -1.56 18.39 -8.72
CA ILE A 135 -1.54 16.95 -8.97
C ILE A 135 -0.36 16.29 -8.24
N LEU A 136 0.85 16.79 -8.39
CA LEU A 136 2.04 16.18 -7.76
C LEU A 136 1.98 16.24 -6.22
N LEU A 137 1.39 17.30 -5.65
CA LEU A 137 1.16 17.41 -4.21
C LEU A 137 0.19 16.34 -3.72
N ILE A 138 -0.95 16.19 -4.40
CA ILE A 138 -2.00 15.23 -4.04
C ILE A 138 -1.56 13.78 -4.30
N SER A 139 -0.84 13.52 -5.39
CA SER A 139 -0.45 12.17 -5.79
C SER A 139 0.85 11.69 -5.14
N PHE A 140 1.71 12.60 -4.67
CA PHE A 140 3.02 12.23 -4.14
C PHE A 140 3.39 12.92 -2.82
N PHE A 141 3.57 14.24 -2.80
CA PHE A 141 4.20 14.90 -1.65
C PHE A 141 3.37 14.82 -0.35
N ILE A 142 2.07 15.13 -0.40
CA ILE A 142 1.20 15.05 0.78
C ILE A 142 1.08 13.59 1.25
N PRO A 143 0.74 12.62 0.39
CA PRO A 143 0.71 11.21 0.78
C PRO A 143 2.04 10.73 1.35
N PHE A 144 3.17 11.10 0.75
CA PHE A 144 4.50 10.73 1.22
C PHE A 144 4.75 11.21 2.66
N LEU A 145 4.48 12.48 2.95
CA LEU A 145 4.69 13.06 4.28
C LEU A 145 3.79 12.39 5.33
N VAL A 146 2.51 12.21 5.02
CA VAL A 146 1.55 11.61 5.96
C VAL A 146 1.87 10.13 6.21
N MET A 147 2.20 9.39 5.14
CA MET A 147 2.65 8.00 5.25
C MET A 147 3.94 7.90 6.06
N LEU A 148 4.95 8.73 5.77
CA LEU A 148 6.22 8.76 6.50
C LEU A 148 5.99 9.01 7.99
N TYR A 149 5.19 10.03 8.34
CA TYR A 149 4.82 10.32 9.73
C TYR A 149 4.16 9.10 10.40
N SER A 150 3.20 8.49 9.72
CA SER A 150 2.50 7.29 10.20
C SER A 150 3.47 6.13 10.45
N PHE A 151 4.40 5.87 9.53
CA PHE A 151 5.41 4.82 9.67
C PHE A 151 6.39 5.10 10.81
N MET A 152 6.87 6.34 10.95
CA MET A 152 7.79 6.71 12.02
C MET A 152 7.12 6.54 13.39
N GLY A 153 5.86 6.94 13.54
CA GLY A 153 5.11 6.72 14.78
C GLY A 153 4.90 5.25 15.11
N ILE A 154 4.62 4.42 14.10
CA ILE A 154 4.50 2.96 14.29
C ILE A 154 5.85 2.36 14.69
N LEU A 155 6.94 2.68 13.97
CA LEU A 155 8.28 2.18 14.28
C LEU A 155 8.72 2.55 15.69
N ASN A 156 8.48 3.80 16.10
CA ASN A 156 8.81 4.26 17.45
C ASN A 156 8.04 3.46 18.52
N THR A 157 6.75 3.24 18.31
CA THR A 157 5.90 2.46 19.22
C THR A 157 6.37 1.00 19.31
N VAL A 158 6.70 0.38 18.18
CA VAL A 158 7.21 -1.00 18.15
C VAL A 158 8.57 -1.10 18.84
N ARG A 159 9.50 -0.17 18.57
CA ARG A 159 10.82 -0.13 19.24
C ARG A 159 10.68 0.05 20.74
N HIS A 160 9.85 0.98 21.18
CA HIS A 160 9.60 1.22 22.61
C HIS A 160 9.03 -0.02 23.31
N ASN A 161 8.14 -0.76 22.66
CA ASN A 161 7.59 -2.00 23.21
C ASN A 161 8.61 -3.13 23.22
N ALA A 162 9.50 -3.22 22.23
CA ALA A 162 10.59 -4.20 22.21
C ALA A 162 11.61 -3.95 23.33
N VAL A 163 11.99 -2.69 23.56
CA VAL A 163 12.92 -2.31 24.64
C VAL A 163 12.33 -2.61 26.02
N ARG A 164 11.03 -2.34 26.27
CA ARG A 164 10.38 -2.71 27.55
C ARG A 164 10.39 -4.21 27.83
N ILE A 165 10.34 -5.06 26.79
CA ILE A 165 10.34 -6.51 26.95
C ILE A 165 11.75 -7.00 27.30
N HIS A 166 12.79 -6.40 26.71
CA HIS A 166 14.19 -6.74 27.00
C HIS A 166 14.72 -6.15 28.31
N SER A 167 14.10 -5.13 28.88
CA SER A 167 14.48 -4.56 30.19
C SER A 167 13.84 -5.26 31.40
N HIS A 168 12.94 -6.22 31.18
CA HIS A 168 12.24 -6.98 32.23
C HIS A 168 12.62 -8.48 32.43
N PRO A 169 13.76 -9.05 31.97
CA PRO A 169 14.16 -10.39 32.39
C PRO A 169 14.66 -10.46 33.84
N ASP A 170 15.28 -9.39 34.36
CA ASP A 170 16.13 -9.50 35.56
C ASP A 170 15.49 -9.02 36.87
N SER A 171 14.29 -8.43 36.84
CA SER A 171 13.63 -7.92 38.07
C SER A 171 12.54 -8.83 38.65
N ILE A 172 12.19 -9.94 37.97
CA ILE A 172 11.13 -10.85 38.43
C ILE A 172 11.68 -12.01 39.27
N CYS A 173 12.99 -12.26 39.29
CA CYS A 173 13.56 -13.41 40.02
C CYS A 173 14.19 -13.08 41.40
N LEU A 174 14.18 -11.83 41.85
CA LEU A 174 14.86 -11.44 43.12
C LEU A 174 13.95 -10.87 44.23
N SER A 175 12.63 -10.75 44.02
CA SER A 175 11.72 -10.19 45.03
C SER A 175 10.76 -11.21 45.66
N GLN A 176 10.78 -12.47 45.20
CA GLN A 176 9.83 -13.50 45.63
C GLN A 176 10.37 -14.42 46.75
N ALA A 177 11.26 -13.91 47.60
CA ALA A 177 11.77 -14.63 48.78
C ALA A 177 11.45 -13.93 50.12
N SER A 178 10.69 -12.83 50.13
CA SER A 178 10.27 -12.20 51.39
C SER A 178 8.78 -11.86 51.41
N LYS A 179 8.12 -12.45 52.41
CA LYS A 179 6.74 -12.23 52.91
C LYS A 179 5.62 -13.08 52.30
N LEU A 180 5.28 -14.09 53.12
CA LEU A 180 3.96 -14.71 53.27
C LEU A 180 2.79 -13.73 53.03
N GLY A 181 1.76 -14.24 52.34
CA GLY A 181 0.38 -14.07 52.79
C GLY A 181 -0.41 -12.89 52.22
N LEU A 182 -0.80 -12.95 50.94
CA LEU A 182 -2.19 -12.69 50.52
C LEU A 182 -2.37 -13.13 49.05
N MET A 183 -3.27 -14.08 48.82
CA MET A 183 -3.76 -14.40 47.48
C MET A 183 -4.52 -13.19 46.92
N SER A 184 -3.99 -12.53 45.89
CA SER A 184 -4.82 -11.74 44.98
C SER A 184 -4.39 -11.99 43.53
N LEU A 185 -5.17 -12.84 42.86
CA LEU A 185 -5.70 -12.70 41.50
C LEU A 185 -4.89 -11.89 40.46
N GLN A 186 -3.57 -12.05 40.35
CA GLN A 186 -2.82 -11.45 39.24
C GLN A 186 -2.73 -12.43 38.07
N ARG A 187 -3.74 -12.40 37.20
CA ARG A 187 -3.67 -13.02 35.87
C ARG A 187 -2.39 -12.51 35.17
N PRO A 188 -1.47 -13.37 34.71
CA PRO A 188 -0.38 -12.92 33.86
C PRO A 188 -1.00 -12.38 32.57
N PHE A 189 -0.80 -11.10 32.30
CA PHE A 189 -1.30 -10.41 31.12
C PHE A 189 -0.59 -10.97 29.88
N GLN A 190 -1.23 -11.93 29.23
CA GLN A 190 -0.73 -12.65 28.06
C GLN A 190 -0.75 -11.75 26.82
N MET A 191 0.25 -10.88 26.67
CA MET A 191 0.40 -9.99 25.49
C MET A 191 1.48 -10.40 24.49
N ASN A 192 2.20 -11.51 24.72
CA ASN A 192 3.35 -11.87 23.87
C ASN A 192 3.00 -12.58 22.54
N ILE A 193 1.73 -12.91 22.25
CA ILE A 193 1.36 -13.62 21.01
C ILE A 193 0.76 -12.67 19.94
N ASP A 194 0.18 -11.53 20.34
CA ASP A 194 -0.51 -10.61 19.40
C ASP A 194 0.45 -9.60 18.71
N MET A 195 1.64 -9.34 19.26
CA MET A 195 2.62 -8.45 18.63
C MET A 195 3.25 -9.05 17.37
N SER A 196 3.57 -10.34 17.35
CA SER A 196 4.21 -10.99 16.18
C SER A 196 3.32 -10.99 14.92
N PHE A 197 2.00 -11.09 15.09
CA PHE A 197 1.02 -11.03 14.01
C PHE A 197 0.83 -9.59 13.50
N LYS A 198 0.85 -8.60 14.42
CA LYS A 198 0.85 -7.16 14.10
C LYS A 198 2.12 -6.74 13.35
N THR A 199 3.30 -7.25 13.72
CA THR A 199 4.57 -6.94 13.03
C THR A 199 4.58 -7.44 11.59
N ARG A 200 4.03 -8.63 11.30
CA ARG A 200 3.97 -9.16 9.92
C ARG A 200 3.07 -8.35 9.00
N ALA A 201 1.93 -7.86 9.50
CA ALA A 201 1.05 -6.98 8.74
C ALA A 201 1.68 -5.59 8.50
N PHE A 202 2.40 -5.07 9.50
CA PHE A 202 3.17 -3.83 9.40
C PHE A 202 4.26 -3.92 8.33
N THR A 203 5.06 -4.98 8.32
CA THR A 203 6.13 -5.17 7.32
C THR A 203 5.57 -5.22 5.90
N THR A 204 4.31 -5.62 5.67
CA THR A 204 3.72 -5.59 4.31
C THR A 204 3.47 -4.16 3.87
N ILE A 205 2.98 -3.33 4.78
CA ILE A 205 2.59 -1.95 4.49
C ILE A 205 3.83 -1.07 4.35
N LEU A 206 4.88 -1.34 5.13
CA LEU A 206 6.20 -0.72 4.92
C LEU A 206 6.76 -1.05 3.54
N ILE A 207 6.65 -2.31 3.08
CA ILE A 207 7.08 -2.67 1.72
C ILE A 207 6.26 -1.91 0.67
N LEU A 208 4.93 -1.83 0.80
CA LEU A 208 4.09 -1.08 -0.14
C LEU A 208 4.49 0.40 -0.21
N PHE A 209 4.85 1.01 0.92
CA PHE A 209 5.34 2.38 0.96
C PHE A 209 6.70 2.56 0.30
N LEU A 210 7.65 1.66 0.55
CA LEU A 210 8.96 1.70 -0.10
C LEU A 210 8.83 1.52 -1.62
N VAL A 211 7.98 0.60 -2.07
CA VAL A 211 7.67 0.41 -3.49
C VAL A 211 7.02 1.66 -4.08
N PHE A 212 6.08 2.29 -3.36
CA PHE A 212 5.52 3.58 -3.78
C PHE A 212 6.60 4.63 -3.99
N ILE A 213 7.52 4.83 -3.04
CA ILE A 213 8.61 5.82 -3.17
C ILE A 213 9.51 5.51 -4.36
N VAL A 214 10.01 4.28 -4.44
CA VAL A 214 10.97 3.88 -5.48
C VAL A 214 10.34 4.00 -6.87
N CYS A 215 9.07 3.66 -7.01
CA CYS A 215 8.38 3.72 -8.29
C CYS A 215 7.94 5.14 -8.69
N TRP A 216 7.51 5.97 -7.73
CA TRP A 216 6.89 7.28 -8.02
C TRP A 216 7.81 8.49 -7.88
N ALA A 217 8.76 8.47 -6.95
CA ALA A 217 9.61 9.64 -6.69
C ALA A 217 10.43 10.07 -7.93
N PRO A 218 11.03 9.13 -8.69
CA PRO A 218 11.79 9.49 -9.89
C PRO A 218 10.91 10.16 -10.95
N PHE A 219 9.74 9.59 -11.25
CA PHE A 219 8.80 10.13 -12.24
C PHE A 219 8.23 11.49 -11.82
N THR A 220 7.88 11.65 -10.53
CA THR A 220 7.36 12.91 -9.97
C THR A 220 8.40 14.02 -10.09
N THR A 221 9.64 13.75 -9.69
CA THR A 221 10.75 14.72 -9.77
C THR A 221 11.04 15.09 -11.22
N TYR A 222 11.05 14.11 -12.11
CA TYR A 222 11.27 14.33 -13.54
C TYR A 222 10.18 15.19 -14.17
N SER A 223 8.91 14.89 -13.88
CA SER A 223 7.76 15.66 -14.36
C SER A 223 7.75 17.09 -13.83
N LEU A 224 8.15 17.29 -12.57
CA LEU A 224 8.28 18.61 -11.97
C LEU A 224 9.33 19.43 -12.70
N ILE A 225 10.56 18.91 -12.86
CA ILE A 225 11.64 19.62 -13.56
C ILE A 225 11.26 19.89 -15.02
N ALA A 226 10.65 18.91 -15.70
CA ALA A 226 10.18 19.03 -17.07
C ALA A 226 9.15 20.15 -17.28
N THR A 227 8.30 20.39 -16.27
CA THR A 227 7.27 21.43 -16.34
C THR A 227 7.88 22.85 -16.27
N PHE A 228 8.94 23.04 -15.48
CA PHE A 228 9.53 24.36 -15.23
C PHE A 228 10.77 24.67 -16.07
N SER A 229 11.43 23.67 -16.64
CA SER A 229 12.67 23.84 -17.40
C SER A 229 12.52 23.43 -18.86
N SER A 230 12.49 24.43 -19.76
CA SER A 230 12.50 24.19 -21.21
C SER A 230 13.76 23.45 -21.64
N HIS A 231 14.94 23.88 -21.16
CA HIS A 231 16.20 23.24 -21.49
C HIS A 231 16.22 21.75 -21.12
N PHE A 232 15.63 21.38 -19.98
CA PHE A 232 15.50 19.98 -19.58
C PHE A 232 14.53 19.19 -20.49
N TYR A 233 13.37 19.76 -20.78
CA TYR A 233 12.34 19.14 -21.62
C TYR A 233 12.82 18.86 -23.06
N TYR A 234 13.66 19.75 -23.61
CA TYR A 234 14.16 19.63 -24.98
C TYR A 234 15.45 18.82 -25.14
N LYS A 235 15.97 18.17 -24.08
CA LYS A 235 17.13 17.27 -24.19
C LYS A 235 16.81 16.06 -25.10
N HIS A 236 17.83 15.59 -25.82
CA HIS A 236 17.71 14.44 -26.74
C HIS A 236 17.25 13.17 -26.02
N ASN A 237 17.82 12.90 -24.83
CA ASN A 237 17.53 11.67 -24.07
C ASN A 237 16.23 11.74 -23.26
N PHE A 238 15.41 12.79 -23.44
CA PHE A 238 14.20 13.00 -22.64
C PHE A 238 13.19 11.85 -22.84
N PHE A 239 12.99 11.42 -24.09
CA PHE A 239 12.06 10.33 -24.41
C PHE A 239 12.48 9.01 -23.76
N GLU A 240 13.77 8.64 -23.84
CA GLU A 240 14.31 7.40 -23.27
C GLU A 240 14.18 7.39 -21.75
N ILE A 241 14.59 8.47 -21.08
CA ILE A 241 14.51 8.56 -19.62
C ILE A 241 13.04 8.57 -19.17
N SER A 242 12.18 9.36 -19.83
CA SER A 242 10.74 9.37 -19.55
C SER A 242 10.13 7.97 -19.68
N THR A 243 10.58 7.19 -20.67
CA THR A 243 10.16 5.79 -20.87
C THR A 243 10.55 4.90 -19.70
N TRP A 244 11.81 4.89 -19.30
CA TRP A 244 12.25 4.09 -18.14
C TRP A 244 11.50 4.46 -16.86
N LEU A 245 11.30 5.76 -16.61
CA LEU A 245 10.59 6.25 -15.43
C LEU A 245 9.10 5.87 -15.44
N LEU A 246 8.43 5.95 -16.59
CA LEU A 246 7.03 5.55 -16.73
C LEU A 246 6.86 4.04 -16.50
N TRP A 247 7.73 3.21 -17.08
CA TRP A 247 7.69 1.75 -16.85
C TRP A 247 7.99 1.37 -15.40
N LEU A 248 8.85 2.13 -14.72
CA LEU A 248 9.08 1.97 -13.29
C LEU A 248 7.81 2.28 -12.48
N CYS A 249 7.02 3.29 -12.86
CA CYS A 249 5.69 3.54 -12.29
C CYS A 249 4.73 2.39 -12.57
N TYR A 250 4.72 1.84 -13.79
CA TYR A 250 3.89 0.68 -14.15
C TYR A 250 4.27 -0.59 -13.41
N LEU A 251 5.55 -0.78 -13.10
CA LEU A 251 6.03 -1.90 -12.31
C LEU A 251 5.38 -1.95 -10.93
N LYS A 252 5.07 -0.80 -10.30
CA LYS A 252 4.30 -0.74 -9.03
C LYS A 252 3.02 -1.55 -9.13
N SER A 253 2.24 -1.36 -10.19
CA SER A 253 0.94 -2.01 -10.37
C SER A 253 1.06 -3.53 -10.45
N ALA A 254 2.16 -4.03 -11.04
CA ALA A 254 2.46 -5.46 -11.07
C ALA A 254 3.01 -5.99 -9.72
N LEU A 255 3.78 -5.18 -8.99
CA LEU A 255 4.35 -5.56 -7.70
C LEU A 255 3.28 -5.71 -6.60
N ASN A 256 2.22 -4.92 -6.64
CA ASN A 256 1.17 -4.93 -5.61
C ASN A 256 0.54 -6.33 -5.41
N PRO A 257 -0.01 -7.01 -6.45
CA PRO A 257 -0.48 -8.39 -6.33
C PRO A 257 0.59 -9.39 -5.87
N LEU A 258 1.84 -9.27 -6.35
CA LEU A 258 2.94 -10.15 -5.94
C LEU A 258 3.27 -10.01 -4.45
N ILE A 259 3.26 -8.78 -3.93
CA ILE A 259 3.45 -8.51 -2.51
C ILE A 259 2.31 -9.13 -1.71
N TYR A 260 1.06 -9.03 -2.17
CA TYR A 260 -0.08 -9.66 -1.47
C TYR A 260 -0.01 -11.18 -1.48
N TYR A 261 0.34 -11.76 -2.63
CA TYR A 261 0.55 -13.19 -2.80
C TYR A 261 1.60 -13.71 -1.82
N TRP A 262 2.78 -13.08 -1.76
CA TRP A 262 3.84 -13.57 -0.88
C TRP A 262 3.54 -13.35 0.61
N ARG A 263 2.85 -12.26 0.95
CA ARG A 263 2.72 -11.80 2.34
C ARG A 263 1.43 -12.21 3.04
N ILE A 264 0.36 -12.47 2.29
CA ILE A 264 -0.95 -12.83 2.83
C ILE A 264 -1.21 -14.30 2.52
N LYS A 265 -0.97 -15.19 3.49
CA LYS A 265 -1.17 -16.64 3.32
C LYS A 265 -2.57 -17.02 2.81
N LYS A 266 -3.61 -16.33 3.28
CA LYS A 266 -4.99 -16.54 2.78
C LYS A 266 -5.18 -16.15 1.31
N PHE A 267 -4.45 -15.14 0.83
CA PHE A 267 -4.51 -14.69 -0.55
C PHE A 267 -3.71 -15.64 -1.45
N HIS A 268 -2.53 -16.06 -1.00
CA HIS A 268 -1.76 -17.16 -1.60
C HIS A 268 -2.60 -18.42 -1.81
N ASP A 269 -3.25 -18.90 -0.74
CA ASP A 269 -4.06 -20.12 -0.79
C ASP A 269 -5.25 -19.95 -1.75
N ALA A 270 -5.90 -18.78 -1.75
CA ALA A 270 -6.98 -18.47 -2.70
C ALA A 270 -6.50 -18.38 -4.17
N CYS A 271 -5.29 -17.86 -4.42
CA CYS A 271 -4.69 -17.87 -5.76
C CYS A 271 -4.37 -19.29 -6.23
N LEU A 272 -3.85 -20.15 -5.34
CA LEU A 272 -3.58 -21.56 -5.66
C LEU A 272 -4.87 -22.35 -5.93
N ASP A 273 -5.96 -22.03 -5.23
CA ASP A 273 -7.28 -22.63 -5.49
C ASP A 273 -7.87 -22.17 -6.85
N LEU A 274 -7.52 -20.96 -7.30
CA LEU A 274 -7.93 -20.42 -8.60
C LEU A 274 -7.04 -20.92 -9.77
N MET A 275 -5.84 -21.45 -9.48
CA MET A 275 -4.94 -21.96 -10.52
C MET A 275 -5.53 -23.25 -11.15
N PRO A 276 -5.62 -23.32 -12.49
CA PRO A 276 -6.06 -24.53 -13.18
C PRO A 276 -5.22 -25.73 -12.75
N LYS A 277 -5.85 -26.90 -12.57
CA LYS A 277 -5.17 -28.16 -12.19
C LYS A 277 -3.98 -28.53 -13.08
N TYR A 278 -3.87 -27.95 -14.28
CA TYR A 278 -2.75 -28.11 -15.22
C TYR A 278 -1.43 -27.44 -14.81
N PHE A 279 -1.44 -26.45 -13.91
CA PHE A 279 -0.22 -25.74 -13.46
C PHE A 279 0.39 -26.29 -12.15
N LYS A 280 -0.05 -27.46 -11.67
CA LYS A 280 0.52 -28.15 -10.48
C LYS A 280 1.87 -28.83 -10.78
N PHE A 281 2.82 -28.10 -11.36
CA PHE A 281 4.19 -28.57 -11.58
C PHE A 281 5.19 -28.14 -10.49
N LEU A 282 4.75 -27.36 -9.50
CA LEU A 282 5.59 -27.00 -8.35
C LEU A 282 5.53 -28.10 -7.28
N PRO A 283 6.68 -28.70 -6.89
CA PRO A 283 6.69 -29.75 -5.87
C PRO A 283 6.15 -29.19 -4.56
N GLN A 284 5.22 -29.93 -3.95
CA GLN A 284 4.71 -29.62 -2.61
C GLN A 284 5.89 -29.63 -1.63
N LEU A 285 6.32 -28.45 -1.18
CA LEU A 285 7.18 -28.33 -0.02
C LEU A 285 6.40 -28.89 1.18
N PRO A 286 6.95 -29.85 1.95
CA PRO A 286 6.25 -30.44 3.08
C PRO A 286 5.95 -29.34 4.10
N GLY A 287 4.68 -28.98 4.17
CA GLY A 287 4.19 -28.00 5.11
C GLY A 287 4.44 -28.49 6.52
N HIS A 288 5.19 -27.71 7.29
CA HIS A 288 5.34 -27.89 8.73
C HIS A 288 3.94 -27.80 9.37
N THR A 289 3.33 -28.97 9.60
CA THR A 289 2.03 -29.15 10.22
C THR A 289 2.14 -28.67 11.66
N ARG A 290 1.89 -27.38 11.90
CA ARG A 290 1.61 -26.89 13.25
C ARG A 290 0.29 -27.53 13.68
N ARG A 291 0.42 -28.64 14.44
CA ARG A 291 -0.68 -29.30 15.14
C ARG A 291 -1.56 -28.24 15.80
N ARG A 292 -2.82 -28.23 15.40
CA ARG A 292 -3.91 -27.49 16.03
C ARG A 292 -4.02 -28.06 17.46
N ILE A 293 -3.59 -27.30 18.45
CA ILE A 293 -3.82 -27.63 19.86
C ILE A 293 -5.34 -27.64 20.06
N ARG A 294 -5.91 -28.82 20.34
CA ARG A 294 -7.27 -28.96 20.86
C ARG A 294 -7.24 -28.49 22.33
N PRO A 295 -7.99 -27.46 22.73
CA PRO A 295 -8.15 -27.12 24.14
C PRO A 295 -9.28 -27.99 24.69
N SER A 296 -8.94 -29.17 25.20
CA SER A 296 -9.87 -30.00 25.97
C SER A 296 -9.08 -31.01 26.79
N ALA A 297 -8.35 -30.51 27.78
CA ALA A 297 -8.01 -31.25 28.98
C ALA A 297 -8.75 -30.56 30.13
N ILE A 298 -9.91 -31.12 30.43
CA ILE A 298 -10.72 -30.81 31.60
C ILE A 298 -9.88 -31.20 32.82
N TYR A 299 -9.62 -30.25 33.71
CA TYR A 299 -9.08 -30.54 35.03
C TYR A 299 -10.16 -31.28 35.82
N VAL A 300 -9.99 -32.59 36.02
CA VAL A 300 -10.75 -33.33 37.03
C VAL A 300 -10.10 -33.02 38.37
N CYS A 301 -10.77 -32.18 39.18
CA CYS A 301 -10.45 -31.99 40.58
C CYS A 301 -10.95 -33.25 41.32
N GLY A 302 -10.05 -34.10 41.78
CA GLY A 302 -10.39 -35.21 42.66
C GLY A 302 -10.58 -34.68 44.07
N GLU A 303 -11.83 -34.51 44.50
CA GLU A 303 -12.18 -34.48 45.91
C GLU A 303 -11.88 -35.84 46.53
N HIS A 304 -10.92 -35.89 47.45
CA HIS A 304 -10.94 -36.90 48.50
C HIS A 304 -10.78 -36.19 49.85
N ARG A 305 -11.92 -36.06 50.56
CA ARG A 305 -11.96 -35.85 52.00
C ARG A 305 -12.58 -37.09 52.66
N SER A 306 -11.77 -37.68 53.55
CA SER A 306 -12.09 -38.33 54.84
C SER A 306 -13.06 -39.52 54.89
N VAL A 307 -12.59 -40.67 55.41
CA VAL A 307 -12.94 -41.38 56.68
C VAL A 307 -11.90 -42.54 56.75
N VAL A 308 -11.02 -42.72 57.74
CA VAL A 308 -11.11 -42.97 59.19
C VAL A 308 -9.83 -42.44 59.85
#